data_AF-A0A552U8J3-F1
#
_entry.id   AF-A0A552U8J3-F1
#
_cell.length_a   1.000
_cell.length_b   1.000
_cell.length_c   1.000
_cell.angle_alpha   90.00
_cell.angle_beta   90.00
_cell.angle_gamma   90.00
#
_symmetry.space_group_name_H-M   'P 1'
#
loop_
_entity.id
_entity.type
_entity.pdbx_description
1 polymer ?
#
loop_
_entity_poly.entity_id
_entity_poly.type
_entity_poly.pdbx_seq_one_letter_code
_entity_poly.pdbx_strand_id
1 'polypeptide(L)'
;MATKAIDLQRHLRPLMRNLAIATGVALLAAMLALGRGGAGGLGIGVLIFLSSALCGAVVGFLFAVPRLLDAEPTEGSPKRLLGGNDNVSRVSDWLTTMLIGIGLTQLGNINDGLIGFRDFLETHAHLYGSAANPSAGSLPVMGPLLLILGAVVGFLYLYLHTRIELVAGFREAEEVLTGPGANVVKAAAASGPHSGVLATQIADKGAVTIPDAIAVMQKSLFDTANAGFEQTIAIGRALATTSATERADYWFYLAAAYGQMHAELAGDAAAQGPVEGEALYAAERAVAIDPGYAKRLAELTDATGYNNDLATLADNPRLKAIIS
;
A
#
# COMPACT_ATOMS: atom_id res chain seq x y z
N MET A 1 0.61 17.04 -8.01
CA MET A 1 -0.44 16.59 -7.05
C MET A 1 -1.24 15.40 -7.56
N ALA A 2 -1.58 15.33 -8.85
CA ALA A 2 -2.37 14.22 -9.43
C ALA A 2 -1.70 12.83 -9.33
N THR A 3 -0.37 12.74 -9.46
CA THR A 3 0.37 11.46 -9.41
C THR A 3 0.32 10.77 -8.05
N LYS A 4 0.41 11.55 -6.96
CA LYS A 4 0.23 11.06 -5.57
C LYS A 4 -1.20 10.54 -5.32
N ALA A 5 -2.20 11.11 -6.00
CA ALA A 5 -3.59 10.67 -5.85
C ALA A 5 -3.83 9.32 -6.55
N ILE A 6 -3.15 9.05 -7.66
CA ILE A 6 -3.28 7.81 -8.45
C ILE A 6 -2.64 6.61 -7.72
N ASP A 7 -1.46 6.79 -7.11
CA ASP A 7 -0.81 5.71 -6.33
C ASP A 7 -1.54 5.42 -5.01
N LEU A 8 -2.07 6.45 -4.36
CA LEU A 8 -2.91 6.26 -3.18
C LEU A 8 -4.21 5.53 -3.54
N GLN A 9 -4.83 5.89 -4.68
CA GLN A 9 -6.03 5.21 -5.17
C GLN A 9 -5.82 3.72 -5.47
N ARG A 10 -4.61 3.31 -5.87
CA ARG A 10 -4.30 1.92 -6.18
C ARG A 10 -4.25 1.00 -4.96
N HIS A 11 -3.71 1.49 -3.84
CA HIS A 11 -3.70 0.78 -2.56
C HIS A 11 -5.06 0.88 -1.87
N LEU A 12 -5.75 2.02 -2.03
CA LEU A 12 -7.09 2.22 -1.48
C LEU A 12 -8.17 1.43 -2.21
N ARG A 13 -8.08 1.20 -3.52
CA ARG A 13 -9.12 0.51 -4.30
C ARG A 13 -9.41 -0.92 -3.82
N PRO A 14 -8.43 -1.82 -3.56
CA PRO A 14 -8.72 -3.14 -3.01
C PRO A 14 -9.28 -3.05 -1.58
N LEU A 15 -8.79 -2.11 -0.76
CA LEU A 15 -9.32 -1.88 0.59
C LEU A 15 -10.78 -1.41 0.57
N MET A 16 -11.09 -0.41 -0.26
CA MET A 16 -12.46 0.09 -0.47
C MET A 16 -13.37 -0.99 -1.03
N ARG A 17 -12.88 -1.83 -1.95
CA ARG A 17 -13.64 -2.97 -2.49
C ARG A 17 -13.96 -3.98 -1.40
N ASN A 18 -12.97 -4.38 -0.60
CA ASN A 18 -13.15 -5.33 0.49
C ASN A 18 -14.09 -4.77 1.56
N LEU A 19 -13.97 -3.48 1.88
CA LEU A 19 -14.87 -2.77 2.79
C LEU A 19 -16.31 -2.75 2.25
N ALA A 20 -16.51 -2.39 0.98
CA ALA A 20 -17.83 -2.38 0.34
C ALA A 20 -18.47 -3.77 0.31
N ILE A 21 -17.68 -4.82 0.03
CA ILE A 21 -18.14 -6.21 0.09
C ILE A 21 -18.56 -6.57 1.52
N ALA A 22 -17.73 -6.28 2.52
CA ALA A 22 -18.03 -6.57 3.91
C ALA A 22 -19.30 -5.84 4.39
N THR A 23 -19.46 -4.56 4.03
CA THR A 23 -20.68 -3.79 4.32
C THR A 23 -21.90 -4.38 3.62
N GLY A 24 -21.77 -4.76 2.34
CA GLY A 24 -22.86 -5.41 1.59
C GLY A 24 -23.29 -6.74 2.20
N VAL A 25 -22.33 -7.58 2.61
CA VAL A 25 -22.60 -8.85 3.30
C VAL A 25 -23.27 -8.61 4.66
N ALA A 26 -22.82 -7.61 5.42
CA ALA A 26 -23.44 -7.27 6.71
C ALA A 26 -24.89 -6.80 6.54
N LEU A 27 -25.17 -5.95 5.54
CA LEU A 27 -26.53 -5.49 5.25
C LEU A 27 -27.44 -6.63 4.78
N LEU A 28 -26.93 -7.53 3.94
CA LEU A 28 -27.67 -8.73 3.52
C LEU A 28 -27.95 -9.65 4.71
N ALA A 29 -26.96 -9.88 5.57
CA ALA A 29 -27.12 -10.69 6.78
C ALA A 29 -28.14 -10.07 7.74
N ALA A 30 -28.15 -8.73 7.89
CA ALA A 30 -29.17 -8.02 8.65
C ALA A 30 -30.58 -8.16 8.07
N MET A 31 -30.72 -8.09 6.73
CA MET A 31 -31.99 -8.38 6.08
C MET A 31 -32.45 -9.83 6.31
N LEU A 32 -31.53 -10.80 6.20
CA LEU A 32 -31.84 -12.21 6.44
C LEU A 32 -32.20 -12.46 7.90
N ALA A 33 -31.58 -11.78 8.85
CA ALA A 33 -31.85 -11.89 10.29
C ALA A 33 -33.27 -11.43 10.68
N LEU A 34 -33.91 -10.59 9.87
CA LEU A 34 -35.33 -10.23 10.03
C LEU A 34 -36.28 -11.37 9.61
N GLY A 35 -35.78 -12.35 8.85
CA GLY A 35 -36.52 -13.52 8.42
C GLY A 35 -36.68 -14.57 9.54
N ARG A 36 -37.62 -15.50 9.33
CA ARG A 36 -37.81 -16.66 10.20
C ARG A 36 -37.15 -17.91 9.62
N GLY A 37 -36.95 -18.92 10.47
CA GLY A 37 -36.40 -20.20 10.11
C GLY A 37 -34.90 -20.15 9.79
N GLY A 38 -34.45 -20.99 8.85
CA GLY A 38 -33.04 -21.16 8.50
C GLY A 38 -32.37 -19.89 8.00
N ALA A 39 -33.08 -19.06 7.24
CA ALA A 39 -32.57 -17.79 6.72
C ALA A 39 -32.26 -16.80 7.85
N GLY A 40 -33.15 -16.68 8.85
CA GLY A 40 -32.94 -15.86 10.05
C GLY A 40 -31.72 -16.32 10.84
N GLY A 41 -31.60 -17.64 11.07
CA GLY A 41 -30.46 -18.21 11.79
C GLY A 41 -29.13 -17.97 11.08
N LEU A 42 -29.12 -18.10 9.75
CA LEU A 42 -27.94 -17.81 8.93
C LEU A 42 -27.57 -16.32 9.00
N GLY A 43 -28.55 -15.41 8.89
CA GLY A 43 -28.34 -13.97 9.01
C GLY A 43 -27.71 -13.59 10.36
N ILE A 44 -28.29 -14.06 11.47
CA ILE A 44 -27.74 -13.80 12.82
C ILE A 44 -26.35 -14.42 12.98
N GLY A 45 -26.14 -15.65 12.50
CA GLY A 45 -24.84 -16.32 12.56
C GLY A 45 -23.74 -15.56 11.82
N VAL A 46 -24.03 -15.04 10.62
CA VAL A 46 -23.08 -14.21 9.85
C VAL A 46 -22.80 -12.89 10.56
N LEU A 47 -23.81 -12.26 11.18
CA LEU A 47 -23.60 -11.03 11.95
C LEU A 47 -22.71 -11.27 13.17
N ILE A 48 -22.93 -12.35 13.93
CA ILE A 48 -22.06 -12.73 15.07
C ILE A 48 -20.62 -12.90 14.60
N PHE A 49 -20.41 -13.60 13.48
CA PHE A 49 -19.09 -13.80 12.90
C PHE A 49 -18.44 -12.48 12.48
N LEU A 50 -19.15 -11.61 11.75
CA LEU A 50 -18.60 -10.33 11.28
C LEU A 50 -18.30 -9.35 12.42
N SER A 51 -19.18 -9.26 13.41
CA SER A 51 -18.97 -8.40 14.58
C SER A 51 -17.76 -8.84 15.40
N SER A 52 -17.64 -10.14 15.67
CA SER A 52 -16.49 -10.68 16.38
C SER A 52 -15.21 -10.56 15.56
N ALA A 53 -15.26 -10.78 14.24
CA ALA A 53 -14.13 -10.55 13.34
C ALA A 53 -13.67 -9.08 13.33
N LEU A 54 -14.59 -8.12 13.40
CA LEU A 54 -14.21 -6.71 13.52
C LEU A 54 -13.47 -6.43 14.83
N CYS A 55 -13.97 -6.94 15.96
CA CYS A 55 -13.28 -6.82 17.25
C CYS A 55 -11.90 -7.50 17.21
N GLY A 56 -11.82 -8.71 16.68
CA GLY A 56 -10.57 -9.45 16.50
C GLY A 56 -9.58 -8.72 15.61
N ALA A 57 -10.05 -8.13 14.50
CA ALA A 57 -9.23 -7.36 13.58
C ALA A 57 -8.59 -6.15 14.27
N VAL A 58 -9.35 -5.38 15.05
CA VAL A 58 -8.80 -4.26 15.83
C VAL A 58 -7.65 -4.72 16.72
N VAL A 59 -7.81 -5.83 17.43
CA VAL A 59 -6.73 -6.40 18.25
C VAL A 59 -5.56 -6.86 17.36
N GLY A 60 -5.82 -7.57 16.27
CA GLY A 60 -4.80 -8.05 15.33
C GLY A 60 -3.96 -6.92 14.75
N PHE A 61 -4.58 -5.79 14.42
CA PHE A 61 -3.90 -4.57 14.00
C PHE A 61 -2.93 -4.05 15.06
N LEU A 62 -3.40 -3.90 16.31
CA LEU A 62 -2.57 -3.41 17.42
C LEU A 62 -1.31 -4.27 17.62
N PHE A 63 -1.45 -5.60 17.52
CA PHE A 63 -0.31 -6.53 17.65
C PHE A 63 0.58 -6.59 16.41
N ALA A 64 0.10 -6.18 15.24
CA ALA A 64 0.87 -6.20 14.01
C ALA A 64 1.70 -4.94 13.78
N VAL A 65 1.41 -3.83 14.48
CA VAL A 65 2.26 -2.64 14.46
C VAL A 65 3.68 -3.06 14.91
N PRO A 66 4.67 -3.05 14.02
CA PRO A 66 6.00 -3.54 14.32
C PRO A 66 6.68 -2.60 15.31
N ARG A 67 7.41 -3.18 16.26
CA ARG A 67 8.43 -2.48 17.09
C ARG A 67 9.63 -1.97 16.28
N LEU A 68 9.48 -1.80 14.97
CA LEU A 68 10.55 -1.33 14.07
C LEU A 68 10.98 0.12 14.37
N LEU A 69 10.20 0.83 15.19
CA LEU A 69 10.55 2.15 15.74
C LEU A 69 11.58 2.08 16.88
N ASP A 70 11.79 0.92 17.50
CA ASP A 70 12.58 0.78 18.74
C ASP A 70 13.89 -0.02 18.57
N ALA A 71 14.32 -0.30 17.34
CA ALA A 71 15.63 -0.93 17.11
C ALA A 71 16.73 0.09 17.41
N GLU A 72 17.44 -0.09 18.53
CA GLU A 72 18.57 0.76 18.90
C GLU A 72 19.64 0.78 17.78
N PRO A 73 20.22 1.94 17.48
CA PRO A 73 21.25 2.04 16.46
C PRO A 73 22.50 1.28 16.93
N THR A 74 22.81 0.16 16.28
CA THR A 74 24.14 -0.44 16.36
C THR A 74 25.16 0.53 15.79
N GLU A 75 26.24 0.81 16.55
CA GLU A 75 27.33 1.68 16.12
C GLU A 75 27.83 1.25 14.73
N GLY A 76 27.72 2.16 13.75
CA GLY A 76 28.11 1.93 12.35
C GLY A 76 26.96 1.69 11.36
N SER A 77 25.71 1.58 11.82
CA SER A 77 24.53 1.53 10.93
C SER A 77 23.99 2.94 10.66
N PRO A 78 23.60 3.30 9.42
CA PRO A 78 22.97 4.59 9.14
C PRO A 78 21.72 4.73 10.00
N LYS A 79 21.64 5.85 10.74
CA LYS A 79 20.53 6.22 11.62
C LYS A 79 19.20 6.00 10.88
N ARG A 80 18.38 5.05 11.35
CA ARG A 80 17.10 4.71 10.71
C ARG A 80 16.25 5.98 10.54
N LEU A 81 15.86 6.24 9.30
CA LEU A 81 15.31 7.51 8.81
C LEU A 81 13.86 7.77 9.22
N LEU A 82 13.20 6.79 9.82
CA LEU A 82 11.87 6.95 10.40
C LEU A 82 12.01 7.17 11.90
N GLY A 83 12.43 8.39 12.25
CA GLY A 83 11.96 9.03 13.48
C GLY A 83 10.46 9.29 13.35
N GLY A 84 9.66 8.23 13.22
CA GLY A 84 8.21 8.29 13.34
C GLY A 84 7.88 8.59 14.79
N ASN A 85 6.92 9.49 14.99
CA ASN A 85 6.46 9.96 16.29
C ASN A 85 6.40 8.81 17.31
N ASP A 86 7.37 8.78 18.24
CA ASP A 86 7.57 7.74 19.25
C ASP A 86 6.37 7.61 20.20
N ASN A 87 5.52 8.63 20.23
CA ASN A 87 4.23 8.61 20.90
C ASN A 87 3.34 7.44 20.43
N VAL A 88 3.30 7.11 19.13
CA VAL A 88 2.44 6.02 18.63
C VAL A 88 3.00 4.64 19.00
N SER A 89 4.33 4.47 18.92
CA SER A 89 4.98 3.22 19.38
C SER A 89 4.70 3.00 20.86
N ARG A 90 4.94 4.02 21.69
CA ARG A 90 4.74 3.98 23.14
C ARG A 90 3.28 3.69 23.51
N VAL A 91 2.33 4.34 22.84
CA VAL A 91 0.89 4.09 23.07
C VAL A 91 0.52 2.64 22.69
N SER A 92 1.05 2.11 21.59
CA SER A 92 0.81 0.71 21.18
C SER A 92 1.40 -0.30 22.17
N ASP A 93 2.62 -0.07 22.65
CA ASP A 93 3.27 -0.94 23.63
C ASP A 93 2.56 -0.91 24.98
N TRP A 94 2.14 0.28 25.44
CA TRP A 94 1.36 0.43 26.65
C TRP A 94 -0.01 -0.26 26.53
N LEU A 95 -0.71 -0.04 25.42
CA LEU A 95 -2.01 -0.64 25.15
C LEU A 95 -1.92 -2.17 25.05
N THR A 96 -0.92 -2.69 24.34
CA THR A 96 -0.72 -4.15 24.19
C THR A 96 -0.39 -4.80 25.52
N THR A 97 0.46 -4.17 26.34
CA THR A 97 0.79 -4.67 27.69
C THR A 97 -0.43 -4.68 28.60
N MET A 98 -1.23 -3.60 28.59
CA MET A 98 -2.47 -3.52 29.36
C MET A 98 -3.48 -4.57 28.89
N LEU A 99 -3.59 -4.80 27.57
CA LEU A 99 -4.52 -5.76 27.00
C LEU A 99 -4.12 -7.21 27.31
N ILE A 100 -2.83 -7.54 27.27
CA ILE A 100 -2.32 -8.84 27.75
C ILE A 100 -2.58 -9.00 29.24
N GLY A 101 -2.32 -7.97 30.04
CA GLY A 101 -2.54 -7.99 31.49
C GLY A 101 -4.02 -8.21 31.87
N ILE A 102 -4.94 -7.49 31.23
CA ILE A 102 -6.39 -7.66 31.42
C ILE A 102 -6.86 -9.01 30.86
N GLY A 103 -6.34 -9.42 29.71
CA GLY A 103 -6.66 -10.73 29.12
C GLY A 103 -6.29 -11.88 30.04
N LEU A 104 -5.12 -11.82 30.69
CA LEU A 104 -4.63 -12.89 31.56
C LEU A 104 -5.48 -13.02 32.84
N THR A 105 -5.98 -11.92 33.39
CA THR A 105 -6.85 -11.95 34.57
C THR A 105 -8.28 -12.36 34.26
N GLN A 106 -8.76 -12.09 33.04
CA GLN A 106 -10.12 -12.42 32.61
C GLN A 106 -10.26 -13.80 31.95
N LEU A 107 -9.17 -14.51 31.66
CA LEU A 107 -9.18 -15.85 31.06
C LEU A 107 -10.08 -16.83 31.80
N GLY A 108 -10.12 -16.76 33.13
CA GLY A 108 -10.97 -17.62 33.96
C GLY A 108 -12.47 -17.41 33.74
N ASN A 109 -12.88 -16.21 33.33
CA ASN A 109 -14.28 -15.82 33.18
C ASN A 109 -14.83 -16.04 31.76
N ILE A 110 -13.99 -16.49 30.81
CA ILE A 110 -14.40 -16.70 29.42
C ILE A 110 -15.52 -17.73 29.32
N ASN A 111 -15.43 -18.82 30.08
CA ASN A 111 -16.44 -19.87 30.06
C ASN A 111 -17.83 -19.34 30.46
N ASP A 112 -17.89 -18.57 31.55
CA ASP A 112 -19.14 -17.97 32.03
C ASP A 112 -19.70 -16.95 31.03
N GLY A 113 -18.83 -16.19 30.37
CA GLY A 113 -19.22 -15.28 29.29
C GLY A 113 -19.80 -15.99 28.07
N LEU A 114 -19.21 -17.12 27.67
CA LEU A 114 -19.70 -17.92 26.53
C LEU A 114 -21.03 -18.62 26.86
N ILE A 115 -21.18 -19.13 28.09
CA ILE A 115 -22.45 -19.68 28.57
C ILE A 115 -23.52 -18.59 28.61
N GLY A 116 -23.21 -17.42 29.18
CA GLY A 116 -24.14 -16.29 29.20
C GLY A 116 -24.54 -15.82 27.80
N PHE A 117 -23.62 -15.82 26.83
CA PHE A 117 -23.94 -15.51 25.44
C PHE A 117 -24.83 -16.57 24.78
N ARG A 118 -24.56 -17.86 25.05
CA ARG A 118 -25.45 -18.95 24.62
C ARG A 118 -26.86 -18.76 25.18
N ASP A 119 -26.99 -18.52 26.48
CA ASP A 119 -28.28 -18.38 27.15
C ASP A 119 -29.03 -17.13 26.65
N PHE A 120 -28.29 -16.07 26.35
CA PHE A 120 -28.82 -14.88 25.69
C PHE A 120 -29.41 -15.22 24.32
N LEU A 121 -28.71 -15.97 23.48
CA LEU A 121 -29.22 -16.41 22.17
C LEU A 121 -30.44 -17.32 22.31
N GLU A 122 -30.42 -18.23 23.29
CA GLU A 122 -31.55 -19.13 23.57
C GLU A 122 -32.82 -18.36 23.95
N THR A 123 -32.66 -17.30 24.75
CA THR A 123 -33.78 -16.48 25.23
C THR A 123 -34.31 -15.52 24.16
N HIS A 124 -33.45 -14.95 23.31
CA HIS A 124 -33.80 -13.83 22.44
C HIS A 124 -33.89 -14.17 20.95
N ALA A 125 -33.25 -15.24 20.47
CA ALA A 125 -33.32 -15.61 19.06
C ALA A 125 -34.58 -16.45 18.78
N HIS A 126 -35.68 -15.79 18.39
CA HIS A 126 -36.96 -16.47 18.11
C HIS A 126 -37.07 -16.84 16.63
N LEU A 127 -36.26 -17.80 16.22
CA LEU A 127 -36.09 -18.18 14.81
C LEU A 127 -37.13 -19.19 14.32
N TYR A 128 -37.48 -20.15 15.18
CA TYR A 128 -38.39 -21.25 14.92
C TYR A 128 -39.50 -21.30 15.98
N GLY A 129 -40.54 -22.09 15.72
CA GLY A 129 -41.65 -22.26 16.66
C GLY A 129 -42.75 -21.20 16.53
N SER A 130 -43.77 -21.31 17.38
CA SER A 130 -44.91 -20.38 17.42
C SER A 130 -44.70 -19.33 18.52
N ALA A 131 -45.50 -18.26 18.52
CA ALA A 131 -45.42 -17.22 19.57
C ALA A 131 -45.60 -17.78 21.00
N ALA A 132 -46.26 -18.94 21.15
CA ALA A 132 -46.45 -19.62 22.43
C ALA A 132 -45.29 -20.56 22.81
N ASN A 133 -44.43 -20.93 21.85
CA ASN A 133 -43.29 -21.81 22.09
C ASN A 133 -42.14 -21.47 21.11
N PRO A 134 -41.46 -20.34 21.33
CA PRO A 134 -40.36 -19.89 20.48
C PRO A 134 -39.12 -20.78 20.67
N SER A 135 -38.35 -20.98 19.61
CA SER A 135 -37.12 -21.77 19.61
C SER A 135 -36.01 -21.07 18.82
N ALA A 136 -34.81 -21.08 19.38
CA ALA A 136 -33.59 -20.58 18.75
C ALA A 136 -32.92 -21.59 17.81
N GLY A 137 -33.47 -22.81 17.69
CA GLY A 137 -32.84 -23.88 16.91
C GLY A 137 -31.44 -24.22 17.42
N SER A 138 -30.49 -24.42 16.50
CA SER A 138 -29.08 -24.72 16.83
C SER A 138 -28.21 -23.48 17.09
N LEU A 139 -28.78 -22.27 17.02
CA LEU A 139 -28.02 -21.02 17.16
C LEU A 139 -27.33 -20.88 18.53
N PRO A 140 -27.94 -21.24 19.68
CA PRO A 140 -27.26 -21.13 20.98
C PRO A 140 -26.01 -21.99 21.10
N VAL A 141 -25.95 -23.12 20.38
CA VAL A 141 -24.79 -24.01 20.34
C VAL A 141 -23.72 -23.46 19.38
N MET A 142 -24.13 -22.99 18.20
CA MET A 142 -23.20 -22.52 17.16
C MET A 142 -22.70 -21.09 17.40
N GLY A 143 -23.48 -20.24 18.07
CA GLY A 143 -23.18 -18.83 18.29
C GLY A 143 -21.84 -18.58 18.99
N PRO A 144 -21.56 -19.21 20.14
CA PRO A 144 -20.26 -19.10 20.81
C PRO A 144 -19.09 -19.54 19.92
N LEU A 145 -19.26 -20.60 19.12
CA LEU A 145 -18.23 -21.06 18.18
C LEU A 145 -17.97 -20.05 17.08
N LEU A 146 -19.03 -19.47 16.49
CA LEU A 146 -18.93 -18.43 15.46
C LEU A 146 -18.29 -17.15 16.00
N LEU A 147 -18.57 -16.81 17.26
CA LEU A 147 -17.96 -15.66 17.94
C LEU A 147 -16.45 -15.84 18.09
N ILE A 148 -16.00 -17.00 18.57
CA ILE A 148 -14.56 -17.31 18.71
C ILE A 148 -13.90 -17.35 17.33
N LEU A 149 -14.52 -18.06 16.39
CA LEU A 149 -13.97 -18.21 15.04
C LEU A 149 -13.85 -16.86 14.34
N GLY A 150 -14.88 -16.01 14.41
CA GLY A 150 -14.85 -14.67 13.84
C GLY A 150 -13.72 -13.85 14.46
N ALA A 151 -13.62 -13.80 15.79
CA ALA A 151 -12.54 -13.09 16.47
C ALA A 151 -11.14 -13.55 16.04
N VAL A 152 -10.89 -14.87 15.96
CA VAL A 152 -9.58 -15.41 15.54
C VAL A 152 -9.29 -15.10 14.07
N VAL A 153 -10.27 -15.27 13.18
CA VAL A 153 -10.10 -14.97 11.74
C VAL A 153 -9.83 -13.49 11.52
N GLY A 154 -10.60 -12.62 12.17
CA GLY A 154 -10.39 -11.17 12.11
C GLY A 154 -9.02 -10.76 12.62
N PHE A 155 -8.62 -11.31 13.77
CA PHE A 155 -7.28 -11.10 14.34
C PHE A 155 -6.19 -11.50 13.35
N LEU A 156 -6.21 -12.73 12.84
CA LEU A 156 -5.19 -13.24 11.93
C LEU A 156 -5.16 -12.46 10.62
N TYR A 157 -6.32 -12.12 10.05
CA TYR A 157 -6.40 -11.36 8.82
C TYR A 157 -5.69 -10.02 8.96
N LEU A 158 -6.11 -9.19 9.92
CA LEU A 158 -5.56 -7.83 10.01
C LEU A 158 -4.14 -7.85 10.59
N TYR A 159 -3.80 -8.86 11.41
CA TYR A 159 -2.43 -9.07 11.88
C TYR A 159 -1.47 -9.35 10.72
N LEU A 160 -1.77 -10.37 9.91
CA LEU A 160 -0.90 -10.78 8.80
C LEU A 160 -0.86 -9.72 7.71
N HIS A 161 -2.01 -9.14 7.37
CA HIS A 161 -2.11 -8.10 6.34
C HIS A 161 -1.26 -6.89 6.71
N THR A 162 -1.44 -6.34 7.91
CA THR A 162 -0.67 -5.18 8.40
C THR A 162 0.81 -5.53 8.45
N ARG A 163 1.18 -6.71 8.95
CA ARG A 163 2.59 -7.10 9.09
C ARG A 163 3.30 -7.27 7.74
N ILE A 164 2.64 -7.85 6.74
CA ILE A 164 3.23 -8.06 5.42
C ILE A 164 3.41 -6.72 4.69
N GLU A 165 2.36 -5.89 4.64
CA GLU A 165 2.42 -4.60 3.94
C GLU A 165 3.42 -3.64 4.58
N LEU A 166 3.45 -3.60 5.91
CA LEU A 166 4.30 -2.67 6.63
C LEU A 166 5.78 -3.08 6.57
N VAL A 167 6.08 -4.39 6.63
CA VAL A 167 7.46 -4.89 6.45
C VAL A 167 7.95 -4.71 5.01
N ALA A 168 7.10 -4.92 4.00
CA ALA A 168 7.45 -4.69 2.61
C ALA A 168 7.73 -3.20 2.35
N GLY A 169 6.81 -2.33 2.77
CA GLY A 169 6.97 -0.87 2.62
C GLY A 169 8.19 -0.32 3.36
N PHE A 170 8.54 -0.88 4.52
CA PHE A 170 9.75 -0.48 5.23
C PHE A 170 11.04 -0.96 4.58
N ARG A 171 11.11 -2.20 4.08
CA ARG A 171 12.33 -2.68 3.38
C ARG A 171 12.66 -1.84 2.15
N GLU A 172 11.63 -1.47 1.40
CA GLU A 172 11.76 -0.65 0.19
C GLU A 172 12.12 0.82 0.51
N ALA A 173 11.57 1.36 1.61
CA ALA A 173 11.91 2.70 2.10
C ALA A 173 13.28 2.76 2.80
N GLU A 174 13.79 1.64 3.32
CA GLU A 174 15.07 1.54 4.03
C GLU A 174 16.24 1.12 3.14
N GLU A 175 16.07 0.84 1.84
CA GLU A 175 17.22 0.63 0.96
C GLU A 175 17.98 1.95 0.77
N VAL A 176 18.96 2.13 1.64
CA VAL A 176 19.88 3.27 1.65
C VAL A 176 20.87 3.06 0.52
N LEU A 177 20.86 4.00 -0.42
CA LEU A 177 21.91 4.09 -1.42
C LEU A 177 23.22 4.45 -0.73
N THR A 178 24.27 3.70 -1.09
CA THR A 178 25.63 3.95 -0.60
C THR A 178 26.56 4.21 -1.77
N GLY A 179 27.72 4.80 -1.48
CA GLY A 179 28.78 5.00 -2.46
C GLY A 179 28.35 5.83 -3.68
N PRO A 180 28.68 5.39 -4.92
CA PRO A 180 28.45 6.19 -6.13
C PRO A 180 26.99 6.58 -6.36
N GLY A 181 26.03 5.67 -6.09
CA GLY A 181 24.62 5.95 -6.37
C GLY A 181 24.03 7.05 -5.51
N ALA A 182 24.41 7.10 -4.23
CA ALA A 182 24.02 8.19 -3.33
C ALA A 182 24.60 9.54 -3.77
N ASN A 183 25.84 9.54 -4.27
CA ASN A 183 26.51 10.77 -4.72
C ASN A 183 25.84 11.35 -5.97
N VAL A 184 25.43 10.51 -6.92
CA VAL A 184 24.69 10.94 -8.12
C VAL A 184 23.38 11.61 -7.73
N VAL A 185 22.62 11.00 -6.82
CA VAL A 185 21.34 11.55 -6.35
C VAL A 185 21.54 12.86 -5.59
N LYS A 186 22.54 12.95 -4.71
CA LYS A 186 22.85 14.19 -3.97
C LYS A 186 23.28 15.32 -4.91
N ALA A 187 24.12 15.01 -5.90
CA ALA A 187 24.54 15.98 -6.89
C ALA A 187 23.35 16.48 -7.72
N ALA A 188 22.51 15.56 -8.20
CA ALA A 188 21.30 15.90 -8.94
C ALA A 188 20.31 16.72 -8.09
N ALA A 189 20.13 16.37 -6.81
CA ALA A 189 19.29 17.12 -5.89
C ALA A 189 19.82 18.53 -5.58
N ALA A 190 21.14 18.75 -5.70
CA ALA A 190 21.77 20.05 -5.54
C ALA A 190 21.78 20.89 -6.83
N SER A 191 21.51 20.28 -7.99
CA SER A 191 21.36 20.96 -9.27
C SER A 191 19.88 21.24 -9.60
N GLY A 192 19.60 22.42 -10.14
CA GLY A 192 18.28 22.79 -10.68
C GLY A 192 17.46 23.79 -9.82
N PRO A 193 16.29 24.25 -10.32
CA PRO A 193 15.49 25.32 -9.73
C PRO A 193 14.93 25.00 -8.33
N HIS A 194 14.79 23.72 -8.01
CA HIS A 194 14.25 23.22 -6.73
C HIS A 194 15.31 22.58 -5.84
N SER A 195 16.58 22.82 -6.16
CA SER A 195 17.74 22.23 -5.49
C SER A 195 17.75 22.46 -3.99
N GLY A 196 17.40 23.67 -3.54
CA GLY A 196 17.41 24.02 -2.12
C GLY A 196 16.54 23.14 -1.23
N VAL A 197 15.31 22.82 -1.65
CA VAL A 197 14.37 22.07 -0.79
C VAL A 197 14.71 20.58 -0.76
N LEU A 198 14.99 19.97 -1.91
CA LEU A 198 15.34 18.54 -1.97
C LEU A 198 16.70 18.25 -1.33
N ALA A 199 17.71 19.07 -1.63
CA ALA A 199 19.03 18.90 -1.04
C ALA A 199 18.98 19.05 0.47
N THR A 200 18.20 20.01 0.99
CA THR A 200 18.00 20.18 2.44
C THR A 200 17.30 18.96 3.04
N GLN A 201 16.22 18.48 2.41
CA GLN A 201 15.52 17.27 2.88
C GLN A 201 16.41 16.03 2.92
N ILE A 202 17.26 15.84 1.91
CA ILE A 202 18.21 14.72 1.85
C ILE A 202 19.34 14.92 2.87
N ALA A 203 19.82 16.15 3.05
CA ALA A 203 20.85 16.48 4.03
C ALA A 203 20.37 16.27 5.47
N ASP A 204 19.15 16.72 5.79
CA ASP A 204 18.53 16.56 7.11
C ASP A 204 18.33 15.09 7.48
N LYS A 205 18.00 14.26 6.49
CA LYS A 205 17.90 12.80 6.63
C LYS A 205 19.27 12.15 6.90
N GLY A 206 20.35 12.64 6.29
CA GLY A 206 21.70 12.09 6.43
C GLY A 206 21.97 10.82 5.61
N ALA A 207 20.95 10.22 4.99
CA ALA A 207 21.05 9.09 4.08
C ALA A 207 20.07 9.26 2.90
N VAL A 208 20.43 8.68 1.74
CA VAL A 208 19.63 8.75 0.51
C VAL A 208 18.94 7.41 0.32
N THR A 209 17.63 7.42 0.10
CA THR A 209 16.83 6.20 -0.15
C THR A 209 16.40 6.10 -1.61
N ILE A 210 15.94 4.92 -2.06
CA ILE A 210 15.35 4.77 -3.40
C ILE A 210 14.17 5.72 -3.63
N PRO A 211 13.20 5.89 -2.70
CA PRO A 211 12.14 6.89 -2.85
C PRO A 211 12.67 8.32 -3.01
N ASP A 212 13.74 8.69 -2.30
CA ASP A 212 14.36 10.01 -2.48
C ASP A 212 14.95 10.15 -3.89
N ALA A 213 15.63 9.09 -4.39
CA ALA A 213 16.20 9.08 -5.73
C ALA A 213 15.14 9.21 -6.83
N ILE A 214 14.02 8.48 -6.72
CA ILE A 214 12.89 8.57 -7.65
C ILE A 214 12.22 9.95 -7.58
N ALA A 215 12.12 10.55 -6.39
CA ALA A 215 11.60 11.91 -6.25
C ALA A 215 12.50 12.96 -6.91
N VAL A 216 13.83 12.74 -6.88
CA VAL A 216 14.79 13.58 -7.61
C VAL A 216 14.64 13.36 -9.12
N MET A 217 14.57 12.12 -9.62
CA MET A 217 14.28 11.83 -11.04
C MET A 217 13.03 12.56 -11.55
N GLN A 218 11.92 12.48 -10.80
CA GLN A 218 10.69 13.16 -11.17
C GLN A 218 10.89 14.67 -11.31
N LYS A 219 11.58 15.29 -10.36
CA LYS A 219 11.76 16.75 -10.35
C LYS A 219 12.77 17.21 -11.40
N SER A 220 13.84 16.43 -11.62
CA SER A 220 14.83 16.71 -12.66
C SER A 220 14.18 16.73 -14.04
N LEU A 221 13.21 15.86 -14.35
CA LEU A 221 12.50 15.88 -15.65
C LEU A 221 11.82 17.21 -16.00
N PHE A 222 11.41 17.99 -15.01
CA PHE A 222 10.78 19.30 -15.23
C PHE A 222 11.80 20.46 -15.28
N ASP A 223 13.09 20.18 -15.08
CA ASP A 223 14.16 21.16 -15.25
C ASP A 223 14.66 21.18 -16.71
N THR A 224 13.83 21.72 -17.59
CA THR A 224 14.13 21.82 -19.03
C THR A 224 15.28 22.79 -19.34
N ALA A 225 15.69 23.63 -18.38
CA ALA A 225 16.78 24.58 -18.57
C ALA A 225 18.18 23.93 -18.49
N ASN A 226 18.30 22.74 -17.87
CA ASN A 226 19.58 22.10 -17.58
C ASN A 226 19.65 20.64 -18.04
N ALA A 227 18.98 20.30 -19.15
CA ALA A 227 18.91 18.92 -19.66
C ALA A 227 18.48 17.92 -18.58
N GLY A 228 17.36 18.21 -17.90
CA GLY A 228 16.86 17.44 -16.77
C GLY A 228 16.69 15.94 -16.99
N PHE A 229 16.43 15.51 -18.23
CA PHE A 229 16.39 14.09 -18.60
C PHE A 229 17.76 13.40 -18.45
N GLU A 230 18.89 14.07 -18.68
CA GLU A 230 20.22 13.49 -18.51
C GLU A 230 20.48 13.13 -17.04
N GLN A 231 20.08 14.00 -16.12
CA GLN A 231 20.15 13.74 -14.68
C GLN A 231 19.28 12.53 -14.31
N THR A 232 18.06 12.47 -14.84
CA THR A 232 17.15 11.34 -14.62
C THR A 232 17.73 10.02 -15.12
N ILE A 233 18.35 10.01 -16.31
CA ILE A 233 19.03 8.83 -16.86
C ILE A 233 20.24 8.46 -16.01
N ALA A 234 21.03 9.44 -15.55
CA ALA A 234 22.19 9.19 -14.70
C ALA A 234 21.80 8.56 -13.35
N ILE A 235 20.75 9.08 -12.70
CA ILE A 235 20.17 8.46 -11.49
C ILE A 235 19.65 7.07 -11.85
N GLY A 236 18.93 6.93 -12.96
CA GLY A 236 18.40 5.65 -13.43
C GLY A 236 19.47 4.56 -13.51
N ARG A 237 20.61 4.88 -14.14
CA ARG A 237 21.77 3.98 -14.23
C ARG A 237 22.38 3.67 -12.87
N ALA A 238 22.48 4.66 -11.99
CA ALA A 238 22.97 4.46 -10.62
C ALA A 238 22.09 3.53 -9.76
N LEU A 239 20.80 3.42 -10.10
CA LEU A 239 19.83 2.56 -9.44
C LEU A 239 19.65 1.20 -10.14
N ALA A 240 20.30 0.94 -11.27
CA ALA A 240 20.01 -0.24 -12.09
C ALA A 240 20.31 -1.59 -11.40
N THR A 241 21.09 -1.59 -10.32
CA THR A 241 21.43 -2.79 -9.52
C THR A 241 20.69 -2.85 -8.19
N THR A 242 19.73 -1.96 -7.95
CA THR A 242 18.95 -1.89 -6.69
C THR A 242 17.53 -2.38 -6.90
N SER A 243 16.74 -2.47 -5.82
CA SER A 243 15.32 -2.83 -5.92
C SER A 243 14.47 -1.81 -6.68
N ALA A 244 15.04 -0.64 -7.05
CA ALA A 244 14.35 0.37 -7.86
C ALA A 244 13.82 -0.21 -9.19
N THR A 245 14.52 -1.20 -9.74
CA THR A 245 14.13 -1.88 -10.99
C THR A 245 12.86 -2.73 -10.87
N GLU A 246 12.38 -2.98 -9.66
CA GLU A 246 11.11 -3.65 -9.36
C GLU A 246 9.93 -2.68 -9.33
N ARG A 247 10.19 -1.37 -9.42
CA ARG A 247 9.16 -0.33 -9.32
C ARG A 247 8.76 0.22 -10.69
N ALA A 248 7.45 0.38 -10.91
CA ALA A 248 6.94 0.93 -12.16
C ALA A 248 7.24 2.42 -12.34
N ASP A 249 7.29 3.20 -11.25
CA ASP A 249 7.60 4.64 -11.29
C ASP A 249 9.04 4.91 -11.76
N TYR A 250 10.00 4.09 -11.33
CA TYR A 250 11.39 4.11 -11.82
C TYR A 250 11.44 4.02 -13.35
N TRP A 251 10.79 3.00 -13.91
CA TRP A 251 10.76 2.78 -15.36
C TRP A 251 9.96 3.86 -16.10
N PHE A 252 8.86 4.34 -15.52
CA PHE A 252 8.07 5.43 -16.09
C PHE A 252 8.88 6.72 -16.27
N TYR A 253 9.65 7.12 -15.26
CA TYR A 253 10.50 8.31 -15.37
C TYR A 253 11.68 8.11 -16.32
N LEU A 254 12.20 6.89 -16.46
CA LEU A 254 13.19 6.60 -17.50
C LEU A 254 12.59 6.66 -18.91
N ALA A 255 11.38 6.12 -19.10
CA ALA A 255 10.68 6.21 -20.39
C ALA A 255 10.48 7.68 -20.79
N ALA A 256 10.03 8.51 -19.86
CA ALA A 256 9.91 9.96 -20.06
C ALA A 256 11.27 10.62 -20.39
N ALA A 257 12.33 10.30 -19.65
CA ALA A 257 13.65 10.88 -19.88
C ALA A 257 14.23 10.52 -21.26
N TYR A 258 14.13 9.25 -21.65
CA TYR A 258 14.54 8.81 -22.99
C TYR A 258 13.64 9.39 -24.08
N GLY A 259 12.35 9.61 -23.81
CA GLY A 259 11.45 10.35 -24.69
C GLY A 259 11.89 11.79 -24.96
N GLN A 260 12.23 12.54 -23.91
CA GLN A 260 12.78 13.90 -24.03
C GLN A 260 14.10 13.89 -24.84
N MET A 261 15.01 12.95 -24.53
CA MET A 261 16.27 12.79 -25.27
C MET A 261 16.04 12.45 -26.75
N HIS A 262 15.07 11.58 -27.05
CA HIS A 262 14.70 11.25 -28.43
C HIS A 262 14.19 12.48 -29.19
N ALA A 263 13.45 13.36 -28.53
CA ALA A 263 12.96 14.60 -29.10
C ALA A 263 14.09 15.61 -29.37
N GLU A 264 15.09 15.73 -28.49
CA GLU A 264 16.26 16.59 -28.72
C GLU A 264 17.13 16.12 -29.89
N LEU A 265 17.20 14.80 -30.10
CA LEU A 265 17.94 14.20 -31.22
C LEU A 265 17.16 14.25 -32.54
N ALA A 266 16.05 14.99 -32.62
CA ALA A 266 15.27 15.15 -33.83
C ALA A 266 16.14 15.64 -35.01
N GLY A 267 16.26 14.79 -36.03
CA GLY A 267 17.08 15.05 -37.22
C GLY A 267 18.37 14.24 -37.30
N ASP A 268 18.75 13.51 -36.25
CA ASP A 268 19.85 12.54 -36.26
C ASP A 268 19.32 11.12 -36.02
N ALA A 269 18.86 10.48 -37.10
CA ALA A 269 18.26 9.15 -37.06
C ALA A 269 19.22 8.07 -36.50
N ALA A 270 20.54 8.24 -36.67
CA ALA A 270 21.53 7.30 -36.15
C ALA A 270 21.63 7.36 -34.62
N ALA A 271 21.48 8.55 -34.04
CA ALA A 271 21.46 8.75 -32.60
C ALA A 271 20.07 8.46 -31.98
N GLN A 272 18.98 8.67 -32.72
CA GLN A 272 17.61 8.46 -32.23
C GLN A 272 17.24 6.98 -32.01
N GLY A 273 17.65 6.10 -32.92
CA GLY A 273 17.25 4.68 -32.88
C GLY A 273 17.54 3.96 -31.55
N PRO A 274 18.76 4.07 -30.98
CA PRO A 274 19.06 3.49 -29.66
C PRO A 274 18.20 4.07 -28.54
N VAL A 275 17.97 5.39 -28.54
CA VAL A 275 17.20 6.09 -27.50
C VAL A 275 15.72 5.71 -27.56
N GLU A 276 15.16 5.56 -28.76
CA GLU A 276 13.81 5.01 -28.96
C GLU A 276 13.71 3.61 -28.31
N GLY A 277 14.68 2.74 -28.55
CA GLY A 277 14.72 1.40 -27.98
C GLY A 277 14.66 1.40 -26.45
N GLU A 278 15.44 2.28 -25.80
CA GLU A 278 15.45 2.45 -24.34
C GLU A 278 14.13 3.01 -23.80
N ALA A 279 13.54 4.01 -24.48
CA ALA A 279 12.24 4.56 -24.10
C ALA A 279 11.13 3.50 -24.13
N LEU A 280 11.09 2.70 -25.21
CA LEU A 280 10.11 1.62 -25.38
C LEU A 280 10.34 0.49 -24.39
N TYR A 281 11.59 0.12 -24.12
CA TYR A 281 11.93 -0.88 -23.11
C TYR A 281 11.48 -0.42 -21.72
N ALA A 282 11.77 0.81 -21.33
CA ALA A 282 11.34 1.37 -20.05
C ALA A 282 9.80 1.44 -19.96
N ALA A 283 9.11 1.86 -21.02
CA ALA A 283 7.64 1.87 -21.07
C ALA A 283 7.06 0.45 -20.88
N GLU A 284 7.62 -0.54 -21.56
CA GLU A 284 7.19 -1.94 -21.44
C GLU A 284 7.42 -2.48 -20.03
N ARG A 285 8.58 -2.20 -19.42
CA ARG A 285 8.87 -2.60 -18.03
C ARG A 285 7.91 -1.95 -17.03
N ALA A 286 7.59 -0.67 -17.20
CA ALA A 286 6.64 0.03 -16.35
C ALA A 286 5.25 -0.65 -16.38
N VAL A 287 4.74 -0.98 -17.57
CA VAL A 287 3.44 -1.65 -17.76
C VAL A 287 3.46 -3.11 -17.30
N ALA A 288 4.58 -3.81 -17.49
CA ALA A 288 4.73 -5.19 -17.04
C ALA A 288 4.69 -5.33 -15.52
N ILE A 289 5.32 -4.40 -14.79
CA ILE A 289 5.24 -4.32 -13.33
C ILE A 289 3.84 -3.84 -12.90
N ASP A 290 3.34 -2.83 -13.62
CA ASP A 290 2.10 -2.17 -13.29
C ASP A 290 1.30 -1.78 -14.56
N PRO A 291 0.25 -2.55 -14.92
CA PRO A 291 -0.59 -2.26 -16.07
C PRO A 291 -1.28 -0.88 -16.04
N GLY A 292 -1.42 -0.27 -14.87
CA GLY A 292 -2.01 1.07 -14.72
C GLY A 292 -1.14 2.19 -15.29
N TYR A 293 0.15 1.93 -15.54
CA TYR A 293 1.03 2.89 -16.19
C TYR A 293 0.77 3.05 -17.69
N ALA A 294 0.04 2.13 -18.34
CA ALA A 294 -0.33 2.25 -19.75
C ALA A 294 -1.05 3.57 -20.03
N LYS A 295 -2.05 3.91 -19.20
CA LYS A 295 -2.77 5.18 -19.30
C LYS A 295 -1.87 6.40 -19.05
N ARG A 296 -0.99 6.32 -18.04
CA ARG A 296 -0.07 7.42 -17.71
C ARG A 296 0.95 7.66 -18.83
N LEU A 297 1.45 6.61 -19.47
CA LEU A 297 2.32 6.69 -20.62
C LEU A 297 1.57 7.25 -21.84
N ALA A 298 0.31 6.87 -22.04
CA ALA A 298 -0.54 7.47 -23.09
C ALA A 298 -0.68 8.98 -22.92
N GLU A 299 -0.84 9.47 -21.68
CA GLU A 299 -0.89 10.91 -21.39
C GLU A 299 0.40 11.65 -21.82
N LEU A 300 1.57 10.99 -21.78
CA LEU A 300 2.84 11.56 -22.23
C LEU A 300 2.96 11.65 -23.76
N THR A 301 2.09 10.97 -24.51
CA THR A 301 2.10 11.00 -25.99
C THR A 301 1.33 12.18 -26.57
N ASP A 302 0.53 12.87 -25.75
CA ASP A 302 -0.21 14.04 -26.18
C ASP A 302 0.74 15.24 -26.35
N ALA A 303 1.01 15.61 -27.61
CA ALA A 303 1.88 16.74 -27.95
C ALA A 303 1.40 18.09 -27.36
N THR A 304 0.10 18.21 -27.08
CA THR A 304 -0.52 19.42 -26.49
C THR A 304 -0.60 19.36 -24.96
N GLY A 305 -0.27 18.21 -24.38
CA GLY A 305 -0.24 17.99 -22.94
C GLY A 305 0.86 18.81 -22.26
N TYR A 306 0.63 19.17 -20.99
CA TYR A 306 1.65 19.80 -20.14
C TYR A 306 2.88 18.91 -19.97
N ASN A 307 2.68 17.59 -19.97
CA ASN A 307 3.75 16.62 -20.00
C ASN A 307 3.61 15.81 -21.30
N ASN A 308 4.52 16.05 -22.24
CA ASN A 308 4.50 15.49 -23.59
C ASN A 308 5.81 14.74 -23.90
N ASP A 309 6.45 14.19 -22.87
CA ASP A 309 7.78 13.57 -22.93
C ASP A 309 7.89 12.46 -24.00
N LEU A 310 6.78 11.79 -24.36
CA LEU A 310 6.74 10.72 -25.37
C LEU A 310 6.04 11.14 -26.68
N ALA A 311 5.74 12.42 -26.89
CA ALA A 311 4.98 12.88 -28.05
C ALA A 311 5.64 12.54 -29.39
N THR A 312 6.97 12.55 -29.47
CA THR A 312 7.71 12.17 -30.69
C THR A 312 7.63 10.68 -31.02
N LEU A 313 7.23 9.85 -30.04
CA LEU A 313 7.06 8.41 -30.18
C LEU A 313 5.57 8.01 -30.28
N ALA A 314 4.65 8.97 -30.28
CA ALA A 314 3.20 8.72 -30.25
C ALA A 314 2.74 7.79 -31.38
N ASP A 315 3.36 7.87 -32.56
CA ASP A 315 3.01 7.05 -33.71
C ASP A 315 3.72 5.69 -33.78
N ASN A 316 4.64 5.43 -32.86
CA ASN A 316 5.37 4.17 -32.82
C ASN A 316 4.42 2.99 -32.55
N PRO A 317 4.40 1.96 -33.40
CA PRO A 317 3.46 0.85 -33.27
C PRO A 317 3.70 0.03 -31.99
N ARG A 318 4.96 -0.08 -31.53
CA ARG A 318 5.29 -0.77 -30.29
C ARG A 318 4.80 0.03 -29.08
N LEU A 319 4.94 1.35 -29.07
CA LEU A 319 4.39 2.18 -28.00
C LEU A 319 2.86 2.08 -27.95
N LYS A 320 2.19 2.15 -29.11
CA LYS A 320 0.73 1.98 -29.20
C LYS A 320 0.25 0.66 -28.60
N ALA A 321 0.99 -0.43 -28.81
CA ALA A 321 0.67 -1.73 -28.21
C ALA A 321 0.90 -1.80 -26.69
N ILE A 322 1.84 -1.02 -26.16
CA ILE A 322 2.12 -0.96 -24.71
C ILE A 322 1.02 -0.17 -23.97
N ILE A 323 0.48 0.88 -24.60
CA ILE A 323 -0.45 1.82 -23.96
C ILE A 323 -1.95 1.51 -24.22
N SER A 324 -2.25 0.56 -25.11
CA SER A 324 -3.61 0.10 -25.42
C SER A 324 -4.17 -0.85 -24.37
#